data_AF-A0A519CDR0-F1
#
_entry.id   AF-A0A519CDR0-F1
#
_cell.length_a   1.000
_cell.length_b   1.000
_cell.length_c   1.000
_cell.angle_alpha   90.00
_cell.angle_beta   90.00
_cell.angle_gamma   90.00
#
_symmetry.space_group_name_H-M   'P 1'
#
loop_
_entity.id
_entity.type
_entity.pdbx_description
1 polymer ?
#
loop_
_entity_poly.entity_id
_entity_poly.type
_entity_poly.pdbx_seq_one_letter_code
_entity_poly.pdbx_strand_id
1 'polypeptide(L)'
;MKITVFTSNQPRHLKLIEKLSKISSELYVINEVTTVFPGIKSDFYSNSKIMKEYFLEVREAERSVFGNVQFLPKNCRLMILKNGDLNLIDSEIMKEAMSSDIFIVFGASYIKGDLCKELVRKKAINIHMGVSPYYRGSSCNFWAIY
;
A
#
# COMPACT_ATOMS: atom_id res chain seq x y z
N MET A 1 6.07 -19.26 6.59
CA MET A 1 4.81 -18.56 6.90
C MET A 1 4.27 -17.93 5.64
N LYS A 2 2.94 -17.91 5.48
CA LYS A 2 2.24 -17.20 4.41
C LYS A 2 1.85 -15.81 4.88
N ILE A 3 2.14 -14.80 4.08
CA ILE A 3 1.81 -13.40 4.38
C ILE A 3 0.91 -12.87 3.26
N THR A 4 -0.12 -12.13 3.63
CA THR A 4 -0.89 -11.29 2.70
C THR A 4 -0.69 -9.83 3.04
N VAL A 5 -0.28 -9.04 2.06
CA VAL A 5 -0.09 -7.60 2.19
C VAL A 5 -0.99 -6.84 1.23
N PHE A 6 -1.77 -5.89 1.77
CA PHE A 6 -2.56 -4.92 1.02
C PHE A 6 -1.77 -3.63 0.95
N THR A 7 -1.34 -3.23 -0.26
CA THR A 7 -0.40 -2.12 -0.43
C THR A 7 -0.48 -1.48 -1.81
N SER A 8 0.44 -0.56 -2.11
CA SER A 8 0.48 0.18 -3.38
C SER A 8 1.87 0.07 -4.04
N ASN A 9 2.18 0.96 -5.00
CA ASN A 9 3.30 0.80 -5.93
C ASN A 9 4.37 1.90 -5.88
N GLN A 10 4.33 2.79 -4.89
CA GLN A 10 5.42 3.74 -4.61
C GLN A 10 6.64 3.02 -3.99
N PRO A 11 7.87 3.59 -4.07
CA PRO A 11 9.09 2.93 -3.60
C PRO A 11 9.02 2.33 -2.20
N ARG A 12 8.42 3.04 -1.23
CA ARG A 12 8.23 2.52 0.15
C ARG A 12 7.44 1.21 0.22
N HIS A 13 6.42 1.07 -0.63
CA HIS A 13 5.57 -0.12 -0.69
C HIS A 13 6.29 -1.29 -1.36
N LEU A 14 6.99 -1.02 -2.46
CA LEU A 14 7.82 -2.01 -3.15
C LEU A 14 8.95 -2.52 -2.24
N LYS A 15 9.53 -1.64 -1.42
CA LYS A 15 10.53 -2.01 -0.43
C LYS A 15 9.96 -2.86 0.69
N LEU A 16 8.74 -2.57 1.16
CA LEU A 16 8.03 -3.43 2.12
C LEU A 16 7.82 -4.83 1.53
N ILE A 17 7.33 -4.94 0.30
CA ILE A 17 7.14 -6.23 -0.38
C ILE A 17 8.46 -7.01 -0.46
N GLU A 18 9.56 -6.36 -0.86
CA GLU A 18 10.88 -6.98 -0.92
C GLU A 18 11.36 -7.52 0.45
N LYS A 19 11.07 -6.79 1.53
CA LYS A 19 11.44 -7.21 2.88
C LYS A 19 10.58 -8.36 3.38
N LEU A 20 9.26 -8.30 3.14
CA LEU A 20 8.34 -9.38 3.50
C LEU A 20 8.65 -10.67 2.73
N SER A 21 9.00 -10.56 1.45
CA SER A 21 9.29 -11.73 0.61
C SER A 21 10.48 -12.54 1.13
N LYS A 22 11.42 -11.91 1.84
CA LYS A 22 12.61 -12.56 2.42
C LYS A 22 12.30 -13.40 3.66
N ILE A 23 11.18 -13.14 4.33
CA ILE A 23 10.78 -13.83 5.56
C ILE A 23 9.54 -14.73 5.38
N SER A 24 8.87 -14.62 4.24
CA SER A 24 7.71 -15.44 3.90
C SER A 24 8.10 -16.63 3.00
N SER A 25 7.46 -17.78 3.22
CA SER A 25 7.52 -18.89 2.26
C SER A 25 6.65 -18.62 1.02
N GLU A 26 5.55 -17.88 1.20
CA GLU A 26 4.66 -17.42 0.13
C GLU A 26 4.12 -16.03 0.51
N LEU A 27 4.17 -15.09 -0.42
CA LEU A 27 3.70 -13.72 -0.21
C LEU A 27 2.61 -13.38 -1.24
N TYR A 28 1.39 -13.18 -0.77
CA TYR A 28 0.32 -12.61 -1.57
C TYR A 28 0.35 -11.08 -1.47
N VAL A 29 0.38 -10.41 -2.61
CA VAL A 29 0.45 -8.95 -2.71
C VAL A 29 -0.80 -8.45 -3.41
N ILE A 30 -1.69 -7.81 -2.65
CA ILE A 30 -2.83 -7.08 -3.19
C ILE A 30 -2.38 -5.63 -3.42
N ASN A 31 -2.04 -5.32 -4.67
CA ASN A 31 -1.36 -4.09 -5.05
C ASN A 31 -2.33 -3.12 -5.76
N GLU A 32 -2.82 -2.12 -5.02
CA GLU A 32 -3.63 -1.05 -5.57
C GLU A 32 -2.76 0.04 -6.19
N VAL A 33 -2.72 0.06 -7.53
CA VAL A 33 -1.78 0.89 -8.28
C VAL A 33 -2.31 2.32 -8.49
N THR A 34 -1.39 3.25 -8.33
CA THR A 34 -1.52 4.66 -8.72
C THR A 34 -0.38 5.04 -9.66
N THR A 35 -0.36 6.26 -10.19
CA THR A 35 0.86 6.79 -10.80
C THR A 35 2.03 6.79 -9.81
N VAL A 36 3.19 6.27 -10.20
CA VAL A 36 4.45 6.41 -9.44
C VAL A 36 5.06 7.81 -9.53
N PHE A 37 4.39 8.74 -10.24
CA PHE A 37 4.80 10.14 -10.40
C PHE A 37 3.70 11.11 -9.92
N PRO A 38 3.34 11.11 -8.62
CA PRO A 38 2.32 12.01 -8.09
C PRO A 38 2.72 13.48 -8.25
N GLY A 39 1.76 14.36 -8.52
CA GLY A 39 2.00 15.78 -8.82
C GLY A 39 2.52 16.08 -10.23
N ILE A 40 2.98 15.07 -10.98
CA ILE A 40 3.32 15.19 -12.41
C ILE A 40 2.17 14.66 -13.26
N LYS A 41 1.75 13.41 -13.00
CA LYS A 41 0.57 12.81 -13.61
C LYS A 41 -0.61 12.96 -12.66
N SER A 42 -1.75 13.43 -13.18
CA SER A 42 -3.01 13.47 -12.44
C SER A 42 -3.53 12.05 -12.22
N ASP A 43 -3.82 11.71 -10.97
CA ASP A 43 -4.45 10.45 -10.56
C ASP A 43 -5.17 10.71 -9.22
N PHE A 44 -4.80 10.02 -8.14
CA PHE A 44 -5.29 10.32 -6.79
C PHE A 44 -5.00 11.77 -6.36
N TYR A 45 -3.89 12.33 -6.81
CA TYR A 45 -3.52 13.72 -6.57
C TYR A 45 -3.60 14.54 -7.86
N SER A 46 -3.99 15.81 -7.74
CA SER A 46 -3.95 16.77 -8.86
C SER A 46 -2.51 17.14 -9.23
N ASN A 47 -2.32 17.67 -10.43
CA ASN A 47 -1.02 18.12 -10.96
C ASN A 47 -0.79 19.63 -10.73
N SER A 48 -1.26 20.17 -9.61
CA SER A 48 -1.05 21.58 -9.26
C SER A 48 0.44 21.86 -8.96
N LYS A 49 0.84 23.14 -9.03
CA LYS A 49 2.21 23.57 -8.69
C LYS A 49 2.59 23.13 -7.27
N ILE A 50 1.69 23.34 -6.30
CA ILE A 50 1.87 22.97 -4.89
C ILE A 50 2.11 21.45 -4.76
N MET A 51 1.28 20.64 -5.42
CA MET A 51 1.41 19.17 -5.35
C MET A 51 2.68 18.69 -6.05
N LYS A 52 3.07 19.33 -7.15
CA LYS A 52 4.32 19.01 -7.84
C LYS A 52 5.55 19.26 -6.96
N GLU A 53 5.59 20.40 -6.26
CA GLU A 53 6.66 20.77 -5.33
C GLU A 53 6.69 19.83 -4.12
N TYR A 54 5.54 19.61 -3.47
CA TYR A 54 5.45 18.68 -2.34
C TYR A 54 5.90 17.26 -2.72
N PHE A 55 5.41 16.71 -3.83
CA PHE A 55 5.79 15.35 -4.24
C PHE A 55 7.19 15.25 -4.82
N LEU A 56 7.84 16.36 -5.20
CA LEU A 56 9.25 16.35 -5.52
C LEU A 56 10.06 15.96 -4.27
N GLU A 57 9.84 16.68 -3.17
CA GLU A 57 10.52 16.41 -1.89
C GLU A 57 10.21 15.00 -1.37
N VAL A 58 8.94 14.58 -1.43
CA VAL A 58 8.55 13.22 -1.02
C VAL A 58 9.28 12.15 -1.84
N ARG A 59 9.38 12.32 -3.16
CA ARG A 59 10.06 11.34 -4.01
C ARG A 59 11.55 11.27 -3.77
N GLU A 60 12.22 12.41 -3.57
CA GLU A 60 13.66 12.40 -3.28
C GLU A 60 13.94 11.78 -1.90
N ALA A 61 13.13 12.11 -0.89
CA ALA A 61 13.18 11.46 0.42
C ALA A 61 12.97 9.94 0.31
N GLU A 62 11.90 9.49 -0.36
CA GLU A 62 11.64 8.07 -0.55
C GLU A 62 12.75 7.37 -1.34
N ARG A 63 13.30 8.01 -2.37
CA ARG A 63 14.40 7.44 -3.15
C ARG A 63 15.64 7.22 -2.30
N SER A 64 15.99 8.17 -1.42
CA SER A 64 17.15 8.06 -0.55
C SER A 64 17.05 6.91 0.46
N VAL A 65 15.84 6.58 0.93
CA VAL A 65 15.61 5.57 1.97
C VAL A 65 15.26 4.21 1.38
N PHE A 66 14.38 4.18 0.38
CA PHE A 66 13.79 2.95 -0.16
C PHE A 66 14.34 2.55 -1.52
N GLY A 67 15.09 3.44 -2.18
CA GLY A 67 15.56 3.26 -3.55
C GLY A 67 14.51 3.67 -4.58
N ASN A 68 14.71 3.24 -5.83
CA ASN A 68 13.79 3.57 -6.92
C ASN A 68 12.69 2.51 -7.08
N VAL A 69 11.72 2.75 -7.96
CA VAL A 69 10.78 1.72 -8.41
C VAL A 69 11.56 0.51 -8.93
N GLN A 70 11.17 -0.68 -8.48
CA GLN A 70 11.90 -1.92 -8.74
C GLN A 70 10.96 -3.07 -9.08
N PHE A 71 11.48 -4.09 -9.77
CA PHE A 71 10.77 -5.34 -9.98
C PHE A 71 10.56 -6.08 -8.66
N LEU A 72 9.42 -6.75 -8.53
CA LEU A 72 9.12 -7.53 -7.34
C LEU A 72 9.87 -8.87 -7.32
N PRO A 73 10.16 -9.41 -6.12
CA PRO A 73 10.75 -10.74 -5.96
C PRO A 73 9.91 -11.86 -6.57
N LYS A 74 10.57 -12.91 -7.06
CA LYS A 74 9.94 -14.04 -7.78
C LYS A 74 8.91 -14.83 -6.96
N ASN A 75 9.03 -14.83 -5.62
CA ASN A 75 8.14 -15.58 -4.73
C ASN A 75 6.87 -14.79 -4.33
N CYS A 76 6.61 -13.65 -4.97
CA CYS A 76 5.38 -12.89 -4.77
C CYS A 76 4.28 -13.37 -5.73
N ARG A 77 3.07 -13.60 -5.21
CA ARG A 77 1.85 -13.81 -5.99
C ARG A 77 1.07 -12.49 -5.99
N LEU A 78 1.04 -11.83 -7.14
CA LEU A 78 0.47 -10.48 -7.25
C LEU A 78 -0.98 -10.52 -7.72
N MET A 79 -1.82 -9.71 -7.09
CA MET A 79 -3.09 -9.22 -7.62
C MET A 79 -2.97 -7.71 -7.81
N ILE A 80 -3.07 -7.24 -9.04
CA ILE A 80 -2.91 -5.82 -9.39
C ILE A 80 -4.30 -5.23 -9.63
N LEU A 81 -4.64 -4.20 -8.87
CA LEU A 81 -5.96 -3.55 -8.90
C LEU A 81 -5.79 -2.05 -9.11
N LYS A 82 -6.75 -1.39 -9.76
CA LYS A 82 -6.80 0.08 -9.71
C LYS A 82 -7.18 0.49 -8.28
N ASN A 83 -6.55 1.56 -7.77
CA ASN A 83 -6.89 2.09 -6.45
C ASN A 83 -8.39 2.40 -6.34
N GLY A 84 -9.04 1.80 -5.33
CA GLY A 84 -10.48 1.90 -5.08
C GLY A 84 -11.27 0.63 -5.40
N ASP A 85 -10.73 -0.26 -6.25
CA ASP A 85 -11.45 -1.45 -6.72
C ASP A 85 -11.47 -2.58 -5.68
N LEU A 86 -10.63 -2.51 -4.64
CA LEU A 86 -10.45 -3.60 -3.67
C LEU A 86 -11.76 -4.13 -3.08
N ASN A 87 -12.70 -3.24 -2.77
CA ASN A 87 -13.98 -3.63 -2.16
C ASN A 87 -14.97 -4.26 -3.16
N LEU A 88 -14.67 -4.23 -4.47
CA LEU A 88 -15.48 -4.83 -5.53
C LEU A 88 -15.04 -6.24 -5.88
N ILE A 89 -13.89 -6.69 -5.35
CA ILE A 89 -13.36 -8.02 -5.64
C ILE A 89 -14.14 -9.07 -4.85
N ASP A 90 -14.59 -10.10 -5.57
CA ASP A 90 -15.31 -11.21 -4.98
C ASP A 90 -14.44 -11.99 -4.00
N SER A 91 -15.06 -12.43 -2.89
CA SER A 91 -14.39 -13.21 -1.84
C SER A 91 -13.75 -14.52 -2.35
N GLU A 92 -14.33 -15.17 -3.36
CA GLU A 92 -13.78 -16.41 -3.92
C GLU A 92 -12.48 -16.14 -4.68
N ILE A 93 -12.35 -14.98 -5.33
CA ILE A 93 -11.10 -14.54 -5.97
C ILE A 93 -10.01 -14.26 -4.91
N MET A 94 -10.41 -13.71 -3.76
CA MET A 94 -9.50 -13.36 -2.66
C MET A 94 -9.13 -14.56 -1.77
N LYS A 95 -9.81 -15.70 -1.92
CA LYS A 95 -9.74 -16.84 -1.00
C LYS A 95 -8.34 -17.36 -0.75
N GLU A 96 -7.51 -17.45 -1.79
CA GLU A 96 -6.11 -17.88 -1.64
C GLU A 96 -5.34 -16.90 -0.73
N ALA A 97 -5.47 -15.59 -0.97
CA ALA A 97 -4.83 -14.56 -0.15
C ALA A 97 -5.41 -14.50 1.28
N MET A 98 -6.66 -14.90 1.49
CA MET A 98 -7.29 -14.94 2.83
C MET A 98 -6.91 -16.18 3.67
N SER A 99 -6.13 -17.10 3.08
CA SER A 99 -5.58 -18.28 3.77
C SER A 99 -4.24 -18.04 4.50
N SER A 100 -3.70 -16.82 4.46
CA SER A 100 -2.41 -16.49 5.07
C SER A 100 -2.41 -16.51 6.61
N ASP A 101 -1.20 -16.66 7.18
CA ASP A 101 -0.94 -16.65 8.62
C ASP A 101 -0.97 -15.22 9.18
N ILE A 102 -0.45 -14.25 8.41
CA ILE A 102 -0.32 -12.85 8.79
C ILE A 102 -0.92 -11.95 7.69
N PHE A 103 -1.62 -10.91 8.13
CA PHE A 103 -2.21 -9.89 7.28
C PHE A 103 -1.62 -8.52 7.60
N ILE A 104 -1.15 -7.82 6.58
CA ILE A 104 -0.56 -6.48 6.71
C ILE A 104 -1.31 -5.53 5.77
N VAL A 105 -1.66 -4.34 6.27
CA VAL A 105 -2.26 -3.26 5.49
C VAL A 105 -1.34 -2.05 5.54
N PHE A 106 -0.88 -1.58 4.37
CA PHE A 106 -0.05 -0.39 4.25
C PHE A 106 -0.30 0.33 2.92
N GLY A 107 -1.09 1.40 2.95
CA GLY A 107 -1.41 2.19 1.76
C GLY A 107 -2.43 1.55 0.83
N ALA A 108 -3.42 0.85 1.37
CA ALA A 108 -4.62 0.41 0.65
C ALA A 108 -5.70 1.50 0.64
N SER A 109 -6.66 1.38 -0.29
CA SER A 109 -7.91 2.12 -0.25
C SER A 109 -8.74 1.75 0.99
N TYR A 110 -9.77 2.54 1.30
CA TYR A 110 -10.57 2.32 2.50
C TYR A 110 -11.32 0.98 2.41
N ILE A 111 -10.87 0.00 3.20
CA ILE A 111 -11.40 -1.36 3.23
C ILE A 111 -12.70 -1.41 4.04
N LYS A 112 -13.75 -1.97 3.45
CA LYS A 112 -15.12 -1.98 3.99
C LYS A 112 -15.69 -3.40 4.02
N GLY A 113 -16.90 -3.51 4.55
CA GLY A 113 -17.72 -4.72 4.45
C GLY A 113 -17.08 -5.95 5.07
N ASP A 114 -17.30 -7.11 4.46
CA ASP A 114 -16.88 -8.40 5.00
C ASP A 114 -15.36 -8.58 4.96
N LEU A 115 -14.67 -8.02 3.98
CA LEU A 115 -13.21 -8.01 3.94
C LEU A 115 -12.63 -7.31 5.19
N CYS A 116 -13.18 -6.14 5.55
CA CYS A 116 -12.75 -5.43 6.77
C CYS A 116 -13.02 -6.25 8.03
N LYS A 117 -14.22 -6.83 8.18
CA LYS A 117 -14.57 -7.69 9.32
C LYS A 117 -13.61 -8.87 9.43
N GLU A 118 -13.26 -9.48 8.29
CA GLU A 118 -12.34 -10.61 8.27
C GLU A 118 -10.91 -10.20 8.67
N LEU A 119 -10.40 -9.08 8.16
CA LEU A 119 -9.09 -8.57 8.55
C LEU A 119 -9.01 -8.26 10.05
N VAL A 120 -10.06 -7.68 10.62
CA VAL A 120 -10.16 -7.45 12.08
C VAL A 120 -10.15 -8.78 12.84
N ARG A 121 -10.96 -9.76 12.41
CA ARG A 121 -11.00 -11.11 13.01
C ARG A 121 -9.64 -11.80 12.96
N LYS A 122 -8.91 -11.61 11.86
CA LYS A 122 -7.55 -12.14 11.62
C LYS A 122 -6.44 -11.31 12.30
N LYS A 123 -6.79 -10.25 13.03
CA LYS A 123 -5.85 -9.34 13.72
C LYS A 123 -4.82 -8.74 12.76
N ALA A 124 -5.28 -8.26 11.61
CA ALA A 124 -4.41 -7.62 10.62
C ALA A 124 -3.66 -6.43 11.21
N ILE A 125 -2.39 -6.30 10.83
CA ILE A 125 -1.51 -5.21 11.24
C ILE A 125 -1.66 -4.07 10.24
N ASN A 126 -2.18 -2.93 10.68
CA ASN A 126 -2.22 -1.72 9.87
C ASN A 126 -1.03 -0.82 10.17
N ILE A 127 -0.25 -0.48 9.15
CA ILE A 127 0.85 0.48 9.24
C ILE A 127 0.31 1.83 8.81
N HIS A 128 0.21 2.75 9.77
CA HIS A 128 -0.16 4.15 9.51
C HIS A 128 1.04 5.06 9.74
N MET A 129 1.28 6.00 8.83
CA MET A 129 2.43 6.91 8.93
C MET A 129 2.14 8.13 9.83
N GLY A 130 0.87 8.42 10.13
CA GLY A 130 0.48 9.47 11.07
C GLY A 130 0.52 9.00 12.53
N VAL A 131 0.81 9.93 13.44
CA VAL A 131 0.87 9.65 14.89
C VAL A 131 -0.54 9.58 15.48
N SER A 132 -1.10 8.38 15.62
CA SER A 132 -2.44 8.19 16.21
C SER A 132 -2.51 8.68 17.67
N PRO A 133 -3.62 9.35 18.09
CA PRO A 133 -4.87 9.59 17.35
C PRO A 133 -4.85 10.81 16.41
N TYR A 134 -3.72 11.51 16.30
CA TYR A 134 -3.52 12.65 15.41
C TYR A 134 -3.21 12.20 13.97
N TYR A 135 -3.44 13.09 12.99
CA TYR A 135 -3.16 12.85 11.57
C TYR A 135 -3.72 11.52 11.02
N ARG A 136 -4.95 11.17 11.42
CA ARG A 136 -5.70 10.07 10.82
C ARG A 136 -6.11 10.42 9.38
N GLY A 137 -6.29 9.40 8.55
CA GLY A 137 -6.70 9.57 7.16
C GLY A 137 -5.53 9.74 6.19
N SER A 138 -5.78 10.38 5.05
CA SER A 138 -4.80 10.55 3.97
C SER A 138 -3.92 11.79 4.18
N SER A 139 -2.77 11.82 3.48
CA SER A 139 -1.85 12.97 3.47
C SER A 139 -1.34 13.39 4.85
N CYS A 140 -1.16 12.45 5.77
CA CYS A 140 -0.72 12.73 7.14
C CYS A 140 0.61 13.50 7.24
N ASN A 141 1.57 13.22 6.35
CA ASN A 141 2.82 13.98 6.29
C ASN A 141 2.60 15.45 5.88
N PHE A 142 1.69 15.71 4.94
CA PHE A 142 1.36 17.06 4.51
C PHE A 142 0.72 17.84 5.65
N TRP A 143 -0.29 17.25 6.30
CA TRP A 143 -1.01 17.88 7.41
C TRP A 143 -0.18 18.08 8.67
N ALA A 144 0.91 17.32 8.85
CA ALA A 144 1.82 17.51 9.96
C ALA A 144 2.74 18.73 9.79
N ILE A 145 2.96 19.17 8.54
CA ILE A 145 3.85 20.29 8.20
C ILE A 145 3.06 21.58 8.00
N TYR A 146 1.81 21.48 7.53
CA TYR A 146 0.89 22.60 7.32
C TYR A 146 0.31 23.14 8.63
#